data_AF-A0A818HD22-F1
#
_entry.id   AF-A0A818HD22-F1
#
_cell.length_a   1.000
_cell.length_b   1.000
_cell.length_c   1.000
_cell.angle_alpha   90.00
_cell.angle_beta   90.00
_cell.angle_gamma   90.00
#
_symmetry.space_group_name_H-M   'P 1'
#
loop_
_entity.id
_entity.type
_entity.pdbx_description
1 polymer ?
#
loop_
_entity_poly.entity_id
_entity_poly.type
_entity_poly.pdbx_seq_one_letter_code
_entity_poly.pdbx_strand_id
1 'polypeptide(L)'
;MICFVILLFFIKKKTDMSNANHIFQVSPIRSLREFIEGNEWSTPNLNPKEFDNVQKQAISNLIYFQTNYGIVFIPFLLLVGYFRPAAILLDLFVIALLLVVHFYLTREKTIVTVHFRNRPILILILLLIAAFMIIRMFSSVWVFLVGIVLPLTLIVIHATVRKPSIQNKATNAVENLSLQASPMGLVLGWLVRPYVYCQREVGQAPDFQVDVYMECYVYGYPSPKINWRKERSAGHSNMKYDTDIWNSQKYFIEATIPEMSICTDCILARLTIINVEQGDLGFYYINVTSPSFPSVYGRIELYATSDCQQFITHRNNKGCKRIYTKISSSNKIFSKFHTFHFLFFVFFMQLF
;
A
#
# COMPACT_ATOMS: atom_id res chain seq x y z
N MET A 1 0.90 -24.01 -0.47
CA MET A 1 0.82 -23.27 0.82
C MET A 1 0.34 -21.83 0.63
N ILE A 2 0.96 -21.03 -0.25
CA ILE A 2 0.58 -19.62 -0.51
C ILE A 2 -0.88 -19.47 -0.99
N CYS A 3 -1.33 -20.28 -1.95
CA CYS A 3 -2.74 -20.26 -2.41
C CYS A 3 -3.78 -20.62 -1.32
N PHE A 4 -3.40 -21.42 -0.31
CA PHE A 4 -4.31 -21.86 0.76
C PHE A 4 -4.45 -20.81 1.87
N VAL A 5 -3.34 -20.14 2.20
CA VAL A 5 -3.38 -18.94 3.04
C VAL A 5 -4.23 -17.88 2.35
N ILE A 6 -4.00 -17.63 1.05
CA ILE A 6 -4.77 -16.66 0.27
C ILE A 6 -6.28 -17.02 0.25
N LEU A 7 -6.63 -18.27 -0.07
CA LEU A 7 -8.04 -18.70 -0.17
C LEU A 7 -8.77 -18.71 1.18
N LEU A 8 -8.14 -19.20 2.25
CA LEU A 8 -8.74 -19.15 3.60
C LEU A 8 -8.82 -17.73 4.15
N PHE A 9 -7.88 -16.85 3.80
CA PHE A 9 -7.95 -15.42 4.13
C PHE A 9 -9.11 -14.74 3.39
N PHE A 10 -9.32 -15.06 2.10
CA PHE A 10 -10.46 -14.58 1.32
C PHE A 10 -11.80 -15.07 1.89
N ILE A 11 -11.88 -16.33 2.32
CA ILE A 11 -13.09 -16.89 2.94
C ILE A 11 -13.35 -16.24 4.31
N LYS A 12 -12.31 -16.06 5.14
CA LYS A 12 -12.43 -15.45 6.49
C LYS A 12 -12.72 -13.94 6.45
N LYS A 13 -12.29 -13.20 5.42
CA LYS A 13 -12.64 -11.77 5.28
C LYS A 13 -13.99 -11.55 4.57
N LYS A 14 -14.48 -12.50 3.77
CA LYS A 14 -15.84 -12.43 3.20
C LYS A 14 -16.91 -12.30 4.29
N THR A 15 -16.69 -12.92 5.45
CA THR A 15 -17.55 -12.80 6.63
C THR A 15 -17.46 -11.44 7.36
N ASP A 16 -16.35 -10.70 7.24
CA ASP A 16 -16.22 -9.35 7.81
C ASP A 16 -16.77 -8.25 6.88
N MET A 17 -16.88 -8.56 5.58
CA MET A 17 -17.27 -7.62 4.52
C MET A 17 -18.79 -7.56 4.29
N SER A 18 -19.59 -8.38 4.99
CA SER A 18 -21.06 -8.45 4.82
C SER A 18 -21.82 -7.25 5.35
N ASN A 19 -21.15 -6.26 5.94
CA ASN A 19 -21.77 -5.06 6.52
C ASN A 19 -21.59 -3.78 5.68
N ALA A 20 -21.06 -3.88 4.46
CA ALA A 20 -20.92 -2.73 3.58
C ALA A 20 -21.55 -3.02 2.20
N ASN A 21 -22.50 -2.18 1.79
CA ASN A 21 -23.20 -2.21 0.50
C ASN A 21 -22.26 -1.81 -0.65
N HIS A 22 -21.11 -2.47 -0.81
CA HIS A 22 -20.20 -2.20 -1.92
C HIS A 22 -20.71 -2.89 -3.18
N ILE A 23 -21.04 -2.10 -4.19
CA ILE A 23 -21.34 -2.59 -5.53
C ILE A 23 -20.01 -3.07 -6.13
N PHE A 24 -19.88 -4.38 -6.32
CA PHE A 24 -18.75 -4.96 -7.02
C PHE A 24 -18.85 -4.59 -8.49
N GLN A 25 -18.02 -3.65 -8.94
CA GLN A 25 -18.03 -3.15 -10.30
C GLN A 25 -16.67 -3.40 -10.94
N VAL A 26 -16.69 -4.07 -12.09
CA VAL A 26 -15.49 -4.27 -12.89
C VAL A 26 -15.22 -2.99 -13.66
N SER A 27 -13.98 -2.50 -13.62
CA SER A 27 -13.58 -1.30 -14.36
C SER A 27 -13.82 -1.50 -15.86
N PRO A 28 -14.39 -0.54 -16.58
CA PRO A 28 -14.63 -0.69 -18.02
C PRO A 28 -13.31 -0.83 -18.80
N ILE A 29 -13.37 -1.47 -19.96
CA ILE A 29 -12.22 -1.56 -20.86
C ILE A 29 -11.82 -0.16 -21.35
N ARG A 30 -10.51 0.13 -21.35
CA ARG A 30 -9.95 1.39 -21.84
C ARG A 30 -9.42 1.21 -23.26
N SER A 31 -9.40 2.30 -24.02
CA SER A 31 -8.93 2.27 -25.41
C SER A 31 -7.47 1.81 -25.50
N LEU A 32 -7.12 1.11 -26.58
CA LEU A 32 -5.74 0.65 -26.82
C LEU A 32 -4.75 1.82 -26.90
N ARG A 33 -5.19 2.92 -27.50
CA ARG A 33 -4.42 4.17 -27.57
C ARG A 33 -4.08 4.66 -26.18
N GLU A 34 -5.05 4.76 -25.28
CA GLU A 34 -4.80 5.19 -23.90
C GLU A 34 -3.99 4.17 -23.09
N PHE A 35 -4.04 2.88 -23.44
CA PHE A 35 -3.25 1.85 -22.77
C PHE A 35 -1.77 1.91 -23.20
N ILE A 36 -1.49 1.98 -24.50
CA ILE A 36 -0.13 1.84 -25.07
C ILE A 36 0.41 3.17 -25.63
N GLU A 37 -0.40 3.91 -26.36
CA GLU A 37 0.01 5.13 -27.07
C GLU A 37 -0.24 6.37 -26.22
N GLY A 38 0.75 6.73 -25.40
CA GLY A 38 0.79 8.06 -24.80
C GLY A 38 2.23 8.53 -24.64
N ASN A 39 2.47 9.81 -24.90
CA ASN A 39 3.74 10.51 -24.67
C ASN A 39 4.11 10.62 -23.18
N GLU A 40 3.62 9.70 -22.36
CA GLU A 40 3.47 9.77 -20.91
C GLU A 40 4.14 8.57 -20.25
N TRP A 41 5.27 8.12 -20.77
CA TRP A 41 6.12 7.15 -20.07
C TRP A 41 7.07 7.91 -19.13
N SER A 42 7.30 7.36 -17.94
CA SER A 42 8.31 7.80 -16.99
C SER A 42 9.39 6.75 -16.87
N THR A 43 10.64 7.18 -16.74
CA THR A 43 11.71 6.31 -16.26
C THR A 43 11.54 6.12 -14.74
N PRO A 44 11.17 4.91 -14.25
CA PRO A 44 10.97 4.70 -12.82
C PRO A 44 12.31 4.85 -12.10
N ASN A 45 12.36 5.78 -11.14
CA ASN A 45 13.53 5.93 -10.29
C ASN A 45 13.40 4.99 -9.09
N LEU A 46 14.25 3.97 -9.05
CA LEU A 46 14.24 2.94 -8.01
C LEU A 46 15.09 3.32 -6.79
N ASN A 47 15.51 4.58 -6.69
CA ASN A 47 16.11 5.09 -5.46
C ASN A 47 15.15 4.87 -4.29
N PRO A 48 15.61 4.38 -3.12
CA PRO A 48 14.75 4.12 -1.97
C PRO A 48 13.90 5.31 -1.53
N LYS A 49 14.38 6.54 -1.78
CA LYS A 49 13.66 7.79 -1.48
C LYS A 49 12.50 8.11 -2.45
N GLU A 50 12.48 7.50 -3.62
CA GLU A 50 11.49 7.75 -4.68
C GLU A 50 10.61 6.54 -4.99
N PHE A 51 10.89 5.39 -4.35
CA PHE A 51 10.14 4.15 -4.51
C PHE A 51 8.64 4.34 -4.26
N ASP A 52 8.28 5.16 -3.26
CA ASP A 52 6.90 5.52 -2.95
C ASP A 52 6.15 6.12 -4.15
N ASN A 53 6.83 6.93 -4.97
CA ASN A 53 6.21 7.55 -6.14
C ASN A 53 5.98 6.53 -7.26
N VAL A 54 6.93 5.60 -7.46
CA VAL A 54 6.77 4.48 -8.40
C VAL A 54 5.64 3.56 -7.96
N GLN A 55 5.53 3.28 -6.66
CA GLN A 55 4.45 2.47 -6.10
C GLN A 55 3.08 3.14 -6.30
N LYS A 56 2.94 4.44 -6.02
CA LYS A 56 1.70 5.20 -6.28
C LYS A 56 1.29 5.11 -7.74
N GLN A 57 2.24 5.33 -8.64
CA GLN A 57 2.03 5.25 -10.07
C GLN A 57 1.55 3.86 -10.49
N ALA A 58 2.20 2.80 -10.00
CA ALA A 58 1.79 1.42 -10.25
C ALA A 58 0.35 1.15 -9.79
N ILE A 59 0.03 1.49 -8.53
CA ILE A 59 -1.31 1.32 -7.96
C ILE A 59 -2.36 2.04 -8.81
N SER A 60 -2.07 3.31 -9.14
CA SER A 60 -2.99 4.14 -9.91
C SER A 60 -3.32 3.55 -11.28
N ASN A 61 -2.34 2.94 -11.95
CA ASN A 61 -2.54 2.32 -13.25
C ASN A 61 -3.18 0.93 -13.15
N LEU A 62 -2.80 0.14 -12.15
CA LEU A 62 -3.34 -1.21 -11.90
C LEU A 62 -4.86 -1.19 -11.72
N ILE A 63 -5.37 -0.19 -11.02
CA ILE A 63 -6.80 0.03 -10.83
C ILE A 63 -7.44 0.48 -12.14
N TYR A 64 -6.90 1.53 -12.76
CA TYR A 64 -7.53 2.15 -13.93
C TYR A 64 -7.62 1.23 -15.16
N PHE A 65 -6.57 0.45 -15.43
CA PHE A 65 -6.47 -0.45 -16.57
C PHE A 65 -6.75 -1.92 -16.22
N GLN A 66 -7.43 -2.20 -15.11
CA GLN A 66 -7.69 -3.56 -14.62
C GLN A 66 -8.17 -4.52 -15.71
N THR A 67 -9.18 -4.14 -16.49
CA THR A 67 -9.74 -4.99 -17.56
C THR A 67 -8.77 -5.17 -18.73
N ASN A 68 -8.00 -4.14 -19.09
CA ASN A 68 -6.94 -4.24 -20.10
C ASN A 68 -5.85 -5.21 -19.66
N TYR A 69 -5.43 -5.19 -18.38
CA TYR A 69 -4.48 -6.16 -17.85
C TYR A 69 -5.04 -7.57 -17.84
N GLY A 70 -6.33 -7.75 -17.56
CA GLY A 70 -7.01 -9.04 -17.73
C GLY A 70 -6.93 -9.55 -19.17
N ILE A 71 -7.16 -8.68 -20.16
CA ILE A 71 -7.05 -9.01 -21.59
C ILE A 71 -5.62 -9.35 -21.99
N VAL A 72 -4.60 -8.74 -21.37
CA VAL A 72 -3.20 -9.14 -21.57
C VAL A 72 -2.91 -10.49 -20.91
N PHE A 73 -3.43 -10.74 -19.71
CA PHE A 73 -3.11 -11.94 -18.92
C PHE A 73 -3.75 -13.22 -19.46
N ILE A 74 -5.04 -13.16 -19.84
CA ILE A 74 -5.83 -14.32 -20.25
C ILE A 74 -5.23 -15.07 -21.46
N PRO A 75 -4.76 -14.42 -22.53
CA PRO A 75 -4.14 -15.11 -23.67
C PRO A 75 -2.90 -15.92 -23.28
N PHE A 76 -2.05 -15.45 -22.36
CA PHE A 76 -0.90 -16.22 -21.89
C PHE A 76 -1.34 -17.49 -21.15
N LEU A 77 -2.37 -17.39 -20.30
CA LEU A 77 -2.96 -18.55 -19.64
C LEU A 77 -3.54 -19.55 -20.64
N LEU A 78 -4.30 -19.08 -21.63
CA LEU A 78 -4.93 -19.93 -22.64
C LEU A 78 -3.89 -20.60 -23.53
N LEU A 79 -2.84 -19.87 -23.94
CA LEU A 79 -1.75 -20.40 -24.76
C LEU A 79 -1.02 -21.53 -24.05
N VAL A 80 -0.62 -21.30 -22.81
CA VAL A 80 0.06 -22.31 -21.98
C VAL A 80 -0.87 -23.50 -21.68
N GLY A 81 -2.15 -23.21 -21.40
CA GLY A 81 -3.21 -24.19 -21.21
C GLY A 81 -3.44 -25.10 -22.40
N TYR A 82 -3.35 -24.54 -23.62
CA TYR A 82 -3.53 -25.25 -24.87
C TYR A 82 -2.38 -26.22 -25.16
N PHE A 83 -1.12 -25.81 -24.92
CA PHE A 83 0.04 -26.65 -25.25
C PHE A 83 0.31 -27.78 -24.24
N ARG A 84 -0.07 -27.62 -22.97
CA ARG A 84 0.24 -28.60 -21.90
C ARG A 84 -0.94 -28.86 -20.95
N PRO A 85 -2.17 -29.13 -21.44
CA PRO A 85 -3.37 -29.23 -20.60
C PRO A 85 -3.27 -30.35 -19.56
N ALA A 86 -2.77 -31.53 -19.96
CA ALA A 86 -2.61 -32.68 -19.07
C ALA A 86 -1.59 -32.42 -17.94
N ALA A 87 -0.52 -31.65 -18.21
CA ALA A 87 0.46 -31.30 -17.20
C ALA A 87 -0.16 -30.37 -16.14
N ILE A 88 -0.90 -29.35 -16.57
CA ILE A 88 -1.58 -28.40 -15.67
C ILE A 88 -2.62 -29.11 -14.80
N LEU A 89 -3.44 -29.99 -15.37
CA LEU A 89 -4.43 -30.74 -14.59
C LEU A 89 -3.78 -31.65 -13.55
N LEU A 90 -2.68 -32.31 -13.92
CA LEU A 90 -1.92 -33.14 -13.01
C LEU A 90 -1.29 -32.30 -11.88
N ASP A 91 -0.72 -31.14 -12.21
CA ASP A 91 -0.13 -30.24 -11.23
C ASP A 91 -1.18 -29.68 -10.26
N LEU A 92 -2.37 -29.31 -10.77
CA LEU A 92 -3.49 -28.88 -9.95
C LEU A 92 -3.98 -30.00 -9.01
N PHE A 93 -4.08 -31.23 -9.50
CA PHE A 93 -4.46 -32.39 -8.70
C PHE A 93 -3.44 -32.66 -7.58
N VAL A 94 -2.15 -32.60 -7.92
CA VAL A 94 -1.04 -32.74 -6.98
C VAL A 94 -1.07 -31.67 -5.89
N ILE A 95 -1.24 -30.41 -6.29
CA ILE A 95 -1.33 -29.30 -5.33
C ILE A 95 -2.54 -29.49 -4.42
N ALA A 96 -3.70 -29.87 -4.96
CA ALA A 96 -4.89 -30.16 -4.15
C ALA A 96 -4.64 -31.28 -3.13
N LEU A 97 -3.99 -32.37 -3.54
CA LEU A 97 -3.64 -33.49 -2.67
C LEU A 97 -2.66 -33.06 -1.57
N LEU A 98 -1.61 -32.32 -1.91
CA LEU A 98 -0.67 -31.76 -0.92
C LEU A 98 -1.38 -30.83 0.07
N LEU A 99 -2.36 -30.05 -0.38
CA LEU A 99 -3.15 -29.19 0.49
C LEU A 99 -4.05 -29.98 1.44
N VAL A 100 -4.70 -31.05 0.97
CA VAL A 100 -5.51 -31.95 1.81
C VAL A 100 -4.63 -32.62 2.87
N VAL A 101 -3.46 -33.13 2.46
CA VAL A 101 -2.49 -33.73 3.38
C VAL A 101 -2.00 -32.70 4.40
N HIS A 102 -1.60 -31.50 3.97
CA HIS A 102 -1.17 -30.43 4.87
C HIS A 102 -2.27 -30.02 5.86
N PHE A 103 -3.51 -29.88 5.38
CA PHE A 103 -4.66 -29.54 6.23
C PHE A 103 -4.94 -30.63 7.27
N TYR A 104 -4.86 -31.90 6.87
CA TYR A 104 -5.01 -33.04 7.78
C TYR A 104 -3.90 -33.07 8.85
N LEU A 105 -2.63 -32.91 8.44
CA LEU A 105 -1.48 -32.93 9.35
C LEU A 105 -1.44 -31.74 10.33
N THR A 106 -1.90 -30.56 9.89
CA THR A 106 -1.90 -29.36 10.74
C THR A 106 -3.03 -29.33 11.76
N ARG A 107 -4.11 -30.08 11.53
CA ARG A 107 -5.25 -30.13 12.45
C ARG A 107 -5.04 -31.09 13.62
N GLU A 108 -4.24 -32.15 13.44
CA GLU A 108 -4.12 -33.24 14.42
C GLU A 108 -2.67 -33.65 14.71
N LYS A 109 -2.03 -32.96 15.68
CA LYS A 109 -0.60 -33.10 16.01
C LYS A 109 -0.21 -34.48 16.58
N THR A 110 -1.17 -35.23 17.11
CA THR A 110 -1.01 -36.58 17.69
C THR A 110 -0.85 -37.67 16.63
N ILE A 111 -1.43 -37.48 15.43
CA ILE A 111 -1.35 -38.46 14.34
C ILE A 111 0.06 -38.48 13.72
N VAL A 112 0.70 -37.31 13.60
CA VAL A 112 2.03 -37.18 12.97
C VAL A 112 3.10 -37.94 13.77
N THR A 113 3.01 -37.91 15.10
CA THR A 113 4.03 -38.48 16.00
C THR A 113 3.87 -39.98 16.23
N VAL A 114 2.65 -40.52 16.17
CA VAL A 114 2.38 -41.96 16.38
C VAL A 114 2.36 -42.75 15.06
N HIS A 115 1.77 -42.19 14.00
CA HIS A 115 1.51 -42.94 12.76
C HIS A 115 2.75 -43.03 11.85
N PHE A 116 3.56 -41.98 11.77
CA PHE A 116 4.74 -41.95 10.90
C PHE A 116 5.99 -42.53 11.56
N ARG A 117 6.11 -42.41 12.89
CA ARG A 117 7.28 -42.91 13.66
C ARG A 117 7.45 -44.44 13.58
N ASN A 118 6.36 -45.18 13.39
CA ASN A 118 6.36 -46.65 13.38
C ASN A 118 6.35 -47.28 11.96
N ARG A 119 6.37 -46.48 10.89
CA ARG A 119 6.21 -46.95 9.50
C ARG A 119 7.28 -46.35 8.56
N PRO A 120 8.55 -46.80 8.64
CA PRO A 120 9.65 -46.24 7.85
C PRO A 120 9.45 -46.36 6.33
N ILE A 121 8.77 -47.42 5.87
CA ILE A 121 8.41 -47.60 4.46
C ILE A 121 7.45 -46.50 3.96
N LEU A 122 6.50 -46.08 4.80
CA LEU A 122 5.55 -45.01 4.46
C LEU A 122 6.26 -43.65 4.35
N ILE A 123 7.24 -43.39 5.22
CA ILE A 123 8.10 -42.21 5.12
C ILE A 123 8.93 -42.24 3.83
N LEU A 124 9.51 -43.40 3.48
CA LEU A 124 10.26 -43.57 2.24
C LEU A 124 9.38 -43.35 0.99
N ILE A 125 8.17 -43.90 0.97
CA ILE A 125 7.20 -43.69 -0.11
C ILE A 125 6.85 -42.20 -0.23
N LEU A 126 6.62 -41.50 0.88
CA LEU A 126 6.35 -40.05 0.86
C LEU A 126 7.55 -39.24 0.37
N LEU A 127 8.77 -39.63 0.75
CA LEU A 127 10.01 -39.03 0.25
C LEU A 127 10.18 -39.24 -1.26
N LEU A 128 9.89 -40.44 -1.76
CA LEU A 128 9.95 -40.76 -3.19
C LEU A 128 8.87 -40.03 -3.99
N ILE A 129 7.66 -39.92 -3.46
CA ILE A 129 6.60 -39.09 -4.04
C ILE A 129 7.05 -37.64 -4.06
N ALA A 130 7.57 -37.09 -2.97
CA ALA A 130 8.08 -35.72 -2.91
C ALA A 130 9.21 -35.49 -3.93
N ALA A 131 10.16 -36.41 -4.04
CA ALA A 131 11.26 -36.33 -5.01
C ALA A 131 10.76 -36.39 -6.46
N PHE A 132 9.84 -37.30 -6.77
CA PHE A 132 9.21 -37.39 -8.09
C PHE A 132 8.43 -36.12 -8.45
N MET A 133 7.75 -35.55 -7.47
CA MET A 133 7.02 -34.29 -7.62
C MET A 133 7.99 -33.13 -7.91
N ILE A 134 9.11 -33.03 -7.19
CA ILE A 134 10.14 -32.03 -7.44
C ILE A 134 10.72 -32.16 -8.86
N ILE A 135 11.00 -33.38 -9.32
CA ILE A 135 11.52 -33.61 -10.68
C ILE A 135 10.48 -33.22 -11.75
N ARG A 136 9.20 -33.57 -11.55
CA ARG A 136 8.09 -33.16 -12.42
C ARG A 136 7.89 -31.64 -12.43
N MET A 137 8.10 -30.98 -11.29
CA MET A 137 7.96 -29.53 -11.16
C MET A 137 8.90 -28.80 -12.12
N PHE A 138 10.12 -29.28 -12.41
CA PHE A 138 11.02 -28.63 -13.38
C PHE A 138 10.39 -28.44 -14.77
N SER A 139 9.61 -29.42 -15.27
CA SER A 139 8.90 -29.25 -16.56
C SER A 139 7.70 -28.29 -16.45
N SER A 140 7.12 -28.14 -15.26
CA SER A 140 6.01 -27.23 -14.96
C SER A 140 6.49 -25.81 -14.64
N VAL A 141 7.73 -25.64 -14.19
CA VAL A 141 8.34 -24.31 -13.93
C VAL A 141 8.24 -23.44 -15.18
N TRP A 142 8.50 -23.98 -16.37
CA TRP A 142 8.35 -23.21 -17.61
C TRP A 142 6.90 -22.75 -17.88
N VAL A 143 5.93 -23.64 -17.66
CA VAL A 143 4.49 -23.37 -17.80
C VAL A 143 4.07 -22.26 -16.83
N PHE A 144 4.54 -22.32 -15.58
CA PHE A 144 4.31 -21.28 -14.58
C PHE A 144 5.01 -19.96 -14.92
N LEU A 145 6.27 -20.01 -15.36
CA LEU A 145 7.05 -18.83 -15.73
C LEU A 145 6.42 -18.09 -16.90
N VAL A 146 6.03 -18.79 -17.97
CA VAL A 146 5.44 -18.15 -19.15
C VAL A 146 3.96 -17.82 -18.96
N GLY A 147 3.20 -18.68 -18.29
CA GLY A 147 1.75 -18.53 -18.15
C GLY A 147 1.32 -17.56 -17.05
N ILE A 148 2.14 -17.43 -15.99
CA ILE A 148 1.83 -16.60 -14.83
C ILE A 148 2.86 -15.48 -14.64
N VAL A 149 4.14 -15.84 -14.48
CA VAL A 149 5.16 -14.86 -14.07
C VAL A 149 5.38 -13.81 -15.16
N LEU A 150 5.55 -14.23 -16.42
CA LEU A 150 5.78 -13.34 -17.55
C LEU A 150 4.66 -12.29 -17.70
N PRO A 151 3.37 -12.64 -17.86
CA PRO A 151 2.34 -11.63 -18.00
C PRO A 151 2.18 -10.74 -16.76
N LEU A 152 2.38 -11.26 -15.53
CA LEU A 152 2.40 -10.40 -14.33
C LEU A 152 3.56 -9.40 -14.36
N THR A 153 4.75 -9.82 -14.76
CA THR A 153 5.90 -8.91 -14.87
C THR A 153 5.66 -7.83 -15.92
N LEU A 154 5.07 -8.18 -17.06
CA LEU A 154 4.71 -7.21 -18.10
C LEU A 154 3.67 -6.20 -17.58
N ILE A 155 2.66 -6.67 -16.84
CA ILE A 155 1.64 -5.82 -16.21
C ILE A 155 2.29 -4.86 -15.21
N VAL A 156 3.19 -5.35 -14.35
CA VAL A 156 3.88 -4.51 -13.34
C VAL A 156 4.83 -3.51 -14.02
N ILE A 157 5.58 -3.92 -15.04
CA ILE A 157 6.44 -3.02 -15.82
C ILE A 157 5.58 -1.94 -16.48
N HIS A 158 4.49 -2.33 -17.14
CA HIS A 158 3.57 -1.38 -17.75
C HIS A 158 3.01 -0.39 -16.72
N ALA A 159 2.53 -0.89 -15.58
CA ALA A 159 1.95 -0.07 -14.52
C ALA A 159 2.97 0.88 -13.88
N THR A 160 4.24 0.49 -13.75
CA THR A 160 5.31 1.30 -13.13
C THR A 160 5.90 2.33 -14.08
N VAL A 161 5.94 2.06 -15.39
CA VAL A 161 6.53 2.96 -16.39
C VAL A 161 5.50 3.96 -16.93
N ARG A 162 4.21 3.61 -16.97
CA ARG A 162 3.16 4.49 -17.51
C ARG A 162 2.80 5.60 -16.53
N LYS A 163 2.88 6.89 -16.89
CA LYS A 163 2.46 7.98 -15.99
C LYS A 163 0.94 7.97 -15.83
N PRO A 164 0.41 8.27 -14.62
CA PRO A 164 -1.04 8.33 -14.44
C PRO A 164 -1.64 9.55 -15.12
N SER A 165 -2.61 9.32 -16.00
CA SER A 165 -3.39 10.40 -16.62
C SER A 165 -4.31 11.08 -15.60
N ILE A 166 -4.88 12.23 -15.95
CA ILE A 166 -5.89 12.92 -15.12
C ILE A 166 -7.14 12.02 -14.94
N GLN A 167 -7.50 11.24 -15.97
CA GLN A 167 -8.63 10.31 -15.92
C GLN A 167 -8.36 9.15 -14.94
N ASN A 168 -7.11 8.69 -14.87
CA ASN A 168 -6.69 7.69 -13.89
C ASN A 168 -6.87 8.23 -12.47
N LYS A 169 -6.37 9.44 -12.21
CA LYS A 169 -6.47 10.10 -10.90
C LYS A 169 -7.92 10.34 -10.48
N ALA A 170 -8.76 10.82 -11.39
CA ALA A 170 -10.19 11.04 -11.13
C ALA A 170 -10.94 9.73 -10.81
N THR A 171 -10.70 8.66 -11.57
CA THR A 171 -11.33 7.35 -11.34
C THR A 171 -10.89 6.76 -10.00
N ASN A 172 -9.61 6.90 -9.67
CA ASN A 172 -9.06 6.40 -8.41
C ASN A 172 -9.57 7.17 -7.20
N ALA A 173 -9.83 8.47 -7.34
CA ALA A 173 -10.49 9.25 -6.29
C ALA A 173 -11.90 8.71 -5.99
N VAL A 174 -12.67 8.34 -7.01
CA VAL A 174 -14.01 7.73 -6.84
C VAL A 174 -13.95 6.35 -6.17
N GLU A 175 -12.99 5.50 -6.56
CA GLU A 175 -12.79 4.20 -5.89
C GLU A 175 -12.35 4.36 -4.42
N ASN A 176 -11.45 5.33 -4.14
CA ASN A 176 -10.98 5.62 -2.79
C ASN A 176 -12.08 6.17 -1.86
N LEU A 177 -13.13 6.78 -2.41
CA LEU A 177 -14.33 7.19 -1.66
C LEU A 177 -15.24 6.00 -1.32
N SER A 178 -14.80 4.76 -1.53
CA SER A 178 -15.50 3.52 -1.15
C SER A 178 -16.80 3.26 -1.93
N LEU A 179 -17.07 4.03 -2.99
CA LEU A 179 -18.30 3.91 -3.77
C LEU A 179 -18.33 2.64 -4.66
N GLN A 180 -17.18 2.07 -5.00
CA GLN A 180 -17.05 0.84 -5.81
C GLN A 180 -15.86 0.01 -5.34
N ALA A 181 -16.05 -1.31 -5.17
CA ALA A 181 -14.97 -2.24 -4.87
C ALA A 181 -14.57 -3.01 -6.14
N SER A 182 -13.36 -2.76 -6.63
CA SER A 182 -12.80 -3.47 -7.79
C SER A 182 -12.00 -4.71 -7.32
N PRO A 183 -11.96 -5.81 -8.11
CA PRO A 183 -11.13 -6.97 -7.79
C PRO A 183 -9.65 -6.61 -7.57
N MET A 184 -9.09 -5.73 -8.40
CA MET A 184 -7.72 -5.26 -8.24
C MET A 184 -7.55 -4.41 -6.98
N GLY A 185 -8.54 -3.60 -6.64
CA GLY A 185 -8.57 -2.87 -5.39
C GLY A 185 -8.51 -3.80 -4.17
N LEU A 186 -9.31 -4.88 -4.17
CA LEU A 186 -9.24 -5.88 -3.11
C LEU A 186 -7.84 -6.47 -2.98
N VAL A 187 -7.22 -6.87 -4.10
CA VAL A 187 -5.86 -7.42 -4.11
C VAL A 187 -4.84 -6.41 -3.57
N LEU A 188 -4.89 -5.16 -4.05
CA LEU A 188 -3.96 -4.11 -3.62
C LEU A 188 -4.12 -3.76 -2.15
N GLY A 189 -5.34 -3.81 -1.61
CA GLY A 189 -5.59 -3.63 -0.17
C GLY A 189 -4.90 -4.65 0.73
N TRP A 190 -4.40 -5.75 0.19
CA TRP A 190 -3.59 -6.75 0.92
C TRP A 190 -2.09 -6.58 0.73
N LEU A 191 -1.67 -5.86 -0.31
CA LEU A 191 -0.27 -5.76 -0.72
C LEU A 191 0.33 -4.40 -0.35
N VAL A 192 -0.49 -3.35 -0.32
CA VAL A 192 -0.07 -1.97 -0.16
C VAL A 192 -0.15 -1.55 1.30
N ARG A 193 1.00 -1.35 1.94
CA ARG A 193 1.06 -0.75 3.29
C ARG A 193 0.79 0.76 3.23
N PRO A 194 0.03 1.31 4.20
CA PRO A 194 -0.08 2.74 4.35
C PRO A 194 1.24 3.33 4.86
N TYR A 195 1.47 4.61 4.58
CA TYR A 195 2.57 5.38 5.14
C TYR A 195 2.18 6.86 5.25
N VAL A 196 2.90 7.58 6.10
CA VAL A 196 2.57 8.96 6.46
C VAL A 196 3.82 9.83 6.49
N TYR A 197 3.70 11.02 5.92
CA TYR A 197 4.72 12.05 5.95
C TYR A 197 4.16 13.27 6.67
N CYS A 198 4.68 13.60 7.84
CA CYS A 198 4.25 14.74 8.63
C CYS A 198 5.30 15.85 8.65
N GLN A 199 4.83 17.08 8.92
CA GLN A 199 5.69 18.15 9.41
C GLN A 199 6.43 17.67 10.67
N ARG A 200 7.70 18.06 10.85
CA ARG A 200 8.47 17.62 12.04
C ARG A 200 8.09 18.43 13.27
N GLU A 201 8.10 19.75 13.11
CA GLU A 201 7.95 20.72 14.18
C GLU A 201 7.12 21.89 13.65
N VAL A 202 6.27 22.44 14.51
CA VAL A 202 5.48 23.64 14.24
C VAL A 202 5.63 24.57 15.43
N GLY A 203 6.11 25.78 15.18
CA GLY A 203 6.24 26.81 16.19
C GLY A 203 5.05 27.75 16.22
N GLN A 204 4.53 28.05 17.42
CA GLN A 204 3.53 29.11 17.63
C GLN A 204 3.82 29.91 18.90
N ALA A 205 3.44 31.19 18.90
CA ALA A 205 3.49 32.04 20.08
C ALA A 205 2.30 31.72 21.02
N PRO A 206 2.55 31.20 22.24
CA PRO A 206 1.48 31.02 23.21
C PRO A 206 0.90 32.37 23.62
N ASP A 207 -0.39 32.40 23.97
CA ASP A 207 -1.10 33.53 24.59
C ASP A 207 -1.51 34.70 23.68
N PHE A 208 -1.24 34.62 22.38
CA PHE A 208 -1.69 35.64 21.42
C PHE A 208 -3.05 35.35 20.77
N GLN A 209 -3.79 34.35 21.25
CA GLN A 209 -5.06 33.90 20.65
C GLN A 209 -4.93 33.63 19.15
N VAL A 210 -3.83 32.96 18.77
CA VAL A 210 -3.56 32.60 17.37
C VAL A 210 -3.73 31.11 17.20
N ASP A 211 -4.37 30.72 16.12
CA ASP A 211 -4.53 29.32 15.76
C ASP A 211 -3.23 28.77 15.18
N VAL A 212 -3.09 27.45 15.19
CA VAL A 212 -1.98 26.74 14.52
C VAL A 212 -2.55 25.55 13.78
N TYR A 213 -1.96 25.17 12.66
CA TYR A 213 -2.36 23.97 11.94
C TYR A 213 -1.16 23.05 11.70
N MET A 214 -1.40 21.77 11.83
CA MET A 214 -0.41 20.72 11.58
C MET A 214 -0.87 19.89 10.40
N GLU A 215 0.07 19.52 9.52
CA GLU A 215 -0.22 18.80 8.29
C GLU A 215 0.57 17.50 8.19
N CYS A 216 -0.15 16.44 7.84
CA CYS A 216 0.42 15.17 7.41
C CYS A 216 -0.18 14.76 6.06
N TYR A 217 0.66 14.23 5.19
CA TYR A 217 0.28 13.59 3.95
C TYR A 217 0.19 12.09 4.18
N VAL A 218 -1.03 11.55 4.05
CA VAL A 218 -1.31 10.14 4.29
C VAL A 218 -1.51 9.43 2.96
N TYR A 219 -0.79 8.34 2.77
CA TYR A 219 -0.85 7.49 1.59
C TYR A 219 -1.25 6.06 1.97
N GLY A 220 -1.98 5.40 1.09
CA GLY A 220 -2.37 4.00 1.29
C GLY A 220 -3.51 3.61 0.36
N TYR A 221 -3.65 2.31 0.14
CA TYR A 221 -4.79 1.75 -0.57
C TYR A 221 -5.30 0.51 0.19
N PRO A 222 -6.62 0.36 0.44
CA PRO A 222 -7.66 1.38 0.24
C PRO A 222 -7.38 2.62 1.11
N SER A 223 -8.13 3.69 0.88
CA SER A 223 -8.03 4.94 1.66
C SER A 223 -7.98 4.64 3.17
N PRO A 224 -6.87 4.94 3.86
CA PRO A 224 -6.71 4.55 5.26
C PRO A 224 -7.49 5.50 6.19
N LYS A 225 -7.91 4.98 7.34
CA LYS A 225 -8.61 5.80 8.35
C LYS A 225 -7.60 6.55 9.21
N ILE A 226 -7.90 7.82 9.49
CA ILE A 226 -7.02 8.76 10.17
C ILE A 226 -7.62 9.15 11.52
N ASN A 227 -6.84 8.98 12.59
CA ASN A 227 -7.19 9.42 13.94
C ASN A 227 -6.05 10.26 14.52
N TRP A 228 -6.36 11.43 15.07
CA TRP A 228 -5.37 12.29 15.74
C TRP A 228 -5.32 12.01 17.24
N ARG A 229 -4.14 12.13 17.84
CA ARG A 229 -3.88 11.92 19.27
C ARG A 229 -2.92 12.97 19.80
N LYS A 230 -3.04 13.28 21.10
CA LYS A 230 -2.11 14.17 21.80
C LYS A 230 -1.43 13.42 22.93
N GLU A 231 -0.12 13.55 23.05
CA GLU A 231 0.63 13.10 24.23
C GLU A 231 0.26 13.96 25.43
N ARG A 232 -0.13 13.31 26.54
CA ARG A 232 -0.33 13.95 27.83
C ARG A 232 0.53 13.29 28.89
N SER A 233 0.96 14.09 29.85
CA SER A 233 1.61 13.58 31.06
C SER A 233 0.54 13.33 32.12
N ALA A 234 0.52 12.15 32.71
CA ALA A 234 -0.28 11.88 33.89
C ALA A 234 0.41 12.58 35.06
N GLY A 235 -0.20 13.68 35.57
CA GLY A 235 0.38 14.46 36.67
C GLY A 235 0.93 13.61 37.82
N HIS A 236 1.90 14.14 38.57
CA HIS A 236 2.66 13.45 39.63
C HIS A 236 3.39 12.14 39.22
N SER A 237 3.27 11.66 37.99
CA SER A 237 3.97 10.47 37.49
C SER A 237 4.72 10.77 36.18
N ASN A 238 5.82 10.08 35.92
CA ASN A 238 6.54 10.17 34.63
C ASN A 238 5.82 9.40 33.49
N MET A 239 4.56 9.00 33.70
CA MET A 239 3.79 8.18 32.76
C MET A 239 3.14 9.08 31.70
N LYS A 240 3.49 8.82 30.44
CA LYS A 240 2.93 9.48 29.27
C LYS A 240 1.83 8.62 28.67
N TYR A 241 0.72 9.24 28.27
CA TYR A 241 -0.40 8.57 27.62
C TYR A 241 -0.94 9.43 26.49
N ASP A 242 -1.48 8.79 25.47
CA ASP A 242 -2.05 9.49 24.32
C ASP A 242 -3.58 9.56 24.44
N THR A 243 -4.14 10.76 24.23
CA THR A 243 -5.58 10.97 24.18
C THR A 243 -6.05 11.20 22.74
N ASP A 244 -7.10 10.49 22.32
CA ASP A 244 -7.75 10.72 21.02
C ASP A 244 -8.32 12.15 20.93
N ILE A 245 -8.12 12.78 19.78
CA ILE A 245 -8.59 14.13 19.45
C ILE A 245 -9.78 14.01 18.49
N TRP A 246 -10.82 14.78 18.78
CA TRP A 246 -12.05 14.83 18.00
C TRP A 246 -12.40 16.29 17.66
N ASN A 247 -13.22 16.48 16.63
CA ASN A 247 -13.72 17.80 16.27
C ASN A 247 -14.47 18.44 17.44
N SER A 248 -14.08 19.66 17.79
CA SER A 248 -14.58 20.42 18.92
C SER A 248 -14.37 21.92 18.69
N GLN A 249 -14.73 22.76 19.67
CA GLN A 249 -14.41 24.20 19.62
C GLN A 249 -12.90 24.50 19.73
N LYS A 250 -12.10 23.54 20.23
CA LYS A 250 -10.65 23.68 20.38
C LYS A 250 -9.88 23.09 19.20
N TYR A 251 -10.37 21.97 18.66
CA TYR A 251 -9.71 21.19 17.62
C TYR A 251 -10.59 21.08 16.39
N PHE A 252 -10.04 21.42 15.22
CA PHE A 252 -10.68 21.24 13.93
C PHE A 252 -9.82 20.32 13.05
N ILE A 253 -10.38 19.16 12.69
CA ILE A 253 -9.75 18.11 11.91
C ILE A 253 -10.37 18.13 10.51
N GLU A 254 -9.49 18.19 9.52
CA GLU A 254 -9.85 18.18 8.11
C GLU A 254 -9.05 17.07 7.41
N ALA A 255 -9.72 16.33 6.52
CA ALA A 255 -9.09 15.33 5.66
C ALA A 255 -9.56 15.61 4.24
N THR A 256 -8.70 16.25 3.45
CA THR A 256 -9.03 16.64 2.07
C THR A 256 -8.10 15.98 1.08
N ILE A 257 -8.57 15.86 -0.16
CA ILE A 257 -7.71 15.61 -1.30
C ILE A 257 -7.18 16.98 -1.71
N PRO A 258 -5.87 17.27 -1.52
CA PRO A 258 -5.32 18.58 -1.83
C PRO A 258 -5.37 18.83 -3.34
N GLU A 259 -5.20 20.09 -3.74
CA GLU A 259 -5.04 20.42 -5.17
C GLU A 259 -3.91 19.58 -5.78
N MET A 260 -4.10 19.17 -7.05
CA MET A 260 -3.17 18.30 -7.78
C MET A 260 -1.72 18.83 -7.84
N SER A 261 -1.51 20.12 -7.57
CA SER A 261 -0.19 20.78 -7.49
C SER A 261 0.62 20.40 -6.24
N ILE A 262 -0.05 20.01 -5.14
CA ILE A 262 0.57 19.69 -3.86
C ILE A 262 0.72 18.17 -3.71
N CYS A 263 -0.34 17.44 -4.01
CA CYS A 263 -0.33 15.99 -4.01
C CYS A 263 -1.54 15.46 -4.78
N THR A 264 -1.33 14.45 -5.61
CA THR A 264 -2.37 13.96 -6.52
C THR A 264 -3.19 12.82 -5.93
N ASP A 265 -2.59 12.05 -5.01
CA ASP A 265 -3.12 10.75 -4.57
C ASP A 265 -2.86 10.51 -3.07
N CYS A 266 -2.92 11.58 -2.27
CA CYS A 266 -2.88 11.49 -0.80
C CYS A 266 -4.03 12.24 -0.17
N ILE A 267 -4.23 11.93 1.09
CA ILE A 267 -5.10 12.67 1.98
C ILE A 267 -4.23 13.66 2.72
N LEU A 268 -4.49 14.95 2.54
CA LEU A 268 -3.97 15.99 3.41
C LEU A 268 -4.78 15.93 4.71
N ALA A 269 -4.17 15.37 5.74
CA ALA A 269 -4.71 15.36 7.09
C ALA A 269 -4.23 16.63 7.80
N ARG A 270 -5.16 17.53 8.11
CA ARG A 270 -4.89 18.76 8.83
C ARG A 270 -5.55 18.73 10.21
N LEU A 271 -4.77 19.09 11.22
CA LEU A 271 -5.27 19.34 12.57
C LEU A 271 -5.02 20.81 12.91
N THR A 272 -6.09 21.58 13.07
CA THR A 272 -6.04 22.97 13.51
C THR A 272 -6.40 23.06 14.99
N ILE A 273 -5.57 23.76 15.76
CA ILE A 273 -5.82 24.07 17.16
C ILE A 273 -6.16 25.55 17.24
N ILE A 274 -7.31 25.85 17.84
CA ILE A 274 -7.84 27.19 17.96
C ILE A 274 -7.32 27.85 19.24
N ASN A 275 -6.86 29.10 19.15
CA ASN A 275 -6.32 29.89 20.26
C ASN A 275 -5.30 29.12 21.11
N VAL A 276 -4.08 28.92 20.61
CA VAL A 276 -3.06 28.09 21.27
C VAL A 276 -2.68 28.64 22.65
N GLU A 277 -2.71 27.77 23.66
CA GLU A 277 -2.32 28.02 25.05
C GLU A 277 -1.08 27.20 25.43
N GLN A 278 -0.43 27.54 26.55
CA GLN A 278 0.76 26.83 27.00
C GLN A 278 0.52 25.32 27.27
N GLY A 279 -0.69 24.95 27.69
CA GLY A 279 -1.10 23.55 27.84
C GLY A 279 -1.31 22.80 26.53
N ASP A 280 -1.34 23.50 25.39
CA ASP A 280 -1.48 22.89 24.06
C ASP A 280 -0.16 22.36 23.52
N LEU A 281 0.97 22.88 23.97
CA LEU A 281 2.30 22.49 23.52
C LEU A 281 2.59 21.00 23.80
N GLY A 282 3.48 20.43 22.99
CA GLY A 282 3.95 19.04 23.12
C GLY A 282 3.77 18.21 21.85
N PHE A 283 3.75 16.89 22.03
CA PHE A 283 3.72 15.95 20.92
C PHE A 283 2.30 15.59 20.52
N TYR A 284 2.07 15.65 19.21
CA TYR A 284 0.85 15.20 18.55
C TYR A 284 1.17 14.02 17.65
N TYR A 285 0.28 13.05 17.63
CA TYR A 285 0.41 11.84 16.83
C TYR A 285 -0.78 11.72 15.87
N ILE A 286 -0.49 11.27 14.66
CA ILE A 286 -1.50 10.79 13.72
C ILE A 286 -1.40 9.27 13.67
N ASN A 287 -2.53 8.58 13.85
CA ASN A 287 -2.66 7.14 13.74
C ASN A 287 -3.41 6.81 12.44
N VAL A 288 -2.74 6.10 11.54
CA VAL A 288 -3.24 5.70 10.23
C VAL A 288 -3.51 4.20 10.25
N THR A 289 -4.77 3.82 10.04
CA THR A 289 -5.20 2.41 10.12
C THR A 289 -5.68 1.89 8.76
N SER A 290 -5.32 0.64 8.46
CA SER A 290 -5.71 -0.07 7.24
C SER A 290 -6.27 -1.46 7.61
N PRO A 291 -7.25 -2.02 6.86
CA PRO A 291 -7.85 -3.31 7.19
C PRO A 291 -6.88 -4.50 7.24
N SER A 292 -5.75 -4.40 6.54
CA SER A 292 -4.84 -5.54 6.30
C SER A 292 -3.47 -5.40 6.96
N PHE A 293 -3.18 -4.24 7.54
CA PHE A 293 -1.85 -3.91 8.06
C PHE A 293 -1.93 -3.26 9.44
N PRO A 294 -0.88 -3.40 10.28
CA PRO A 294 -0.79 -2.68 11.54
C PRO A 294 -0.87 -1.16 11.35
N SER A 295 -1.31 -0.46 12.41
CA SER A 295 -1.31 1.00 12.49
C SER A 295 0.07 1.59 12.20
N VAL A 296 0.09 2.67 11.42
CA VAL A 296 1.28 3.49 11.17
C VAL A 296 1.09 4.85 11.82
N TYR A 297 2.16 5.38 12.42
CA TYR A 297 2.10 6.62 13.19
C TYR A 297 3.01 7.69 12.61
N GLY A 298 2.53 8.94 12.62
CA GLY A 298 3.34 10.13 12.41
C GLY A 298 3.37 10.95 13.69
N ARG A 299 4.43 11.73 13.90
CA ARG A 299 4.63 12.58 15.08
C ARG A 299 4.96 14.00 14.65
N ILE A 300 4.35 14.97 15.32
CA ILE A 300 4.60 16.40 15.16
C ILE A 300 4.81 17.00 16.55
N GLU A 301 5.81 17.86 16.68
CA GLU A 301 6.04 18.65 17.89
C GLU A 301 5.49 20.07 17.73
N LEU A 302 4.60 20.47 18.63
CA LEU A 302 4.14 21.85 18.76
C LEU A 302 4.94 22.52 19.87
N TYR A 303 5.73 23.53 19.51
CA TYR A 303 6.63 24.21 20.45
C TYR A 303 6.37 25.72 20.51
N ALA A 304 6.72 26.33 21.64
CA ALA A 304 6.59 27.77 21.84
C ALA A 304 7.70 28.51 21.09
N THR A 305 7.35 29.55 20.35
CA THR A 305 8.28 30.48 19.71
C THR A 305 7.69 31.87 19.65
N SER A 306 8.51 32.91 19.74
CA SER A 306 8.08 34.29 19.53
C SER A 306 7.73 34.61 18.07
N ASP A 307 8.25 33.83 17.13
CA ASP A 307 8.09 34.04 15.71
C ASP A 307 6.97 33.17 15.15
N CYS A 308 5.96 33.78 14.53
CA CYS A 308 4.91 33.02 13.87
C CYS A 308 5.42 32.39 12.57
N GLN A 309 5.35 31.07 12.49
CA GLN A 309 5.87 30.33 11.34
C GLN A 309 4.83 30.03 10.26
N GLN A 310 3.53 30.21 10.57
CA GLN A 310 2.43 29.81 9.69
C GLN A 310 1.46 30.96 9.35
N PHE A 311 0.93 30.92 8.13
CA PHE A 311 -0.09 31.83 7.63
C PHE A 311 -1.46 31.17 7.71
N ILE A 312 -2.45 31.83 8.33
CA ILE A 312 -3.84 31.35 8.32
C ILE A 312 -4.67 32.20 7.37
N THR A 313 -5.42 31.54 6.49
CA THR A 313 -6.33 32.12 5.49
C THR A 313 -7.81 32.01 5.90
N HIS A 314 -8.11 31.71 7.16
CA HIS A 314 -9.50 31.75 7.63
C HIS A 314 -10.00 33.19 7.62
N ARG A 315 -11.14 33.44 6.94
CA ARG A 315 -11.65 34.79 6.62
C ARG A 315 -11.93 35.67 7.87
N ASN A 316 -11.96 35.05 9.06
CA ASN A 316 -12.27 35.69 10.35
C ASN A 316 -11.11 35.69 11.36
N ASN A 317 -9.90 35.22 11.02
CA ASN A 317 -8.82 35.04 12.00
C ASN A 317 -7.66 36.02 11.89
N LYS A 318 -7.14 36.40 13.07
CA LYS A 318 -5.95 37.24 13.24
C LYS A 318 -4.68 36.39 13.08
N GLY A 319 -4.41 35.93 11.86
CA GLY A 319 -3.14 35.24 11.54
C GLY A 319 -1.95 36.21 11.60
N CYS A 320 -0.75 35.67 11.80
CA CYS A 320 0.46 36.48 11.81
C CYS A 320 0.89 36.93 10.40
N LYS A 321 1.44 38.15 10.31
CA LYS A 321 1.85 38.81 9.06
C LYS A 321 3.37 38.68 8.88
N ARG A 322 3.86 38.10 7.77
CA ARG A 322 5.31 37.94 7.50
C ARG A 322 6.03 39.29 7.43
N ILE A 323 7.21 39.37 8.04
CA ILE A 323 8.28 40.28 7.61
C ILE A 323 9.17 39.47 6.67
N TYR A 324 9.30 39.91 5.41
CA TYR A 324 10.09 39.19 4.41
C TYR A 324 11.59 39.31 4.72
N THR A 325 12.25 38.19 5.01
CA THR A 325 13.71 38.05 4.85
C THR A 325 14.01 37.04 3.75
N LYS A 326 14.82 37.51 2.80
CA LYS A 326 15.12 36.90 1.50
C LYS A 326 16.14 35.77 1.69
N ILE A 327 15.71 34.51 1.62
CA ILE A 327 16.65 33.37 1.64
C ILE A 327 16.99 32.99 0.20
N SER A 328 18.29 33.04 -0.09
CA SER A 328 18.96 32.77 -1.35
C SER A 328 18.83 31.30 -1.75
N SER A 329 18.42 31.07 -3.01
CA SER A 329 18.40 29.76 -3.65
C SER A 329 19.83 29.33 -4.03
N SER A 330 20.35 28.33 -3.35
CA SER A 330 21.54 27.60 -3.79
C SER A 330 21.12 26.39 -4.62
N ASN A 331 20.96 26.61 -5.92
CA ASN A 331 21.04 25.53 -6.92
C ASN A 331 22.45 24.95 -6.92
N LYS A 332 22.60 23.63 -6.74
CA LYS A 332 23.79 22.91 -7.20
C LYS A 332 23.38 21.61 -7.88
N ILE A 333 23.34 21.72 -9.20
CA ILE A 333 23.49 20.63 -10.17
C ILE A 333 24.90 20.08 -10.01
N PHE A 334 25.05 18.75 -9.95
CA PHE A 334 26.26 18.09 -10.43
C PHE A 334 25.89 16.81 -11.17
N SER A 335 26.33 16.73 -12.43
CA SER A 335 26.22 15.58 -13.31
C SER A 335 27.48 14.71 -13.22
N LYS A 336 27.32 13.40 -13.48
CA LYS A 336 28.16 12.49 -14.29
C LYS A 336 27.71 11.04 -14.02
N PHE A 337 27.08 10.36 -14.98
CA PHE A 337 27.68 9.42 -15.97
C PHE A 337 28.55 8.30 -15.36
N HIS A 338 28.05 7.06 -15.28
CA HIS A 338 28.32 6.00 -16.28
C HIS A 338 27.54 4.69 -16.02
N THR A 339 27.22 4.09 -17.17
CA THR A 339 26.68 2.78 -17.60
C THR A 339 27.14 1.51 -16.84
N PHE A 340 26.24 0.55 -16.57
CA PHE A 340 26.21 -0.86 -17.08
C PHE A 340 25.32 -1.81 -16.23
N HIS A 341 24.33 -2.41 -16.91
CA HIS A 341 23.88 -3.82 -16.89
C HIS A 341 23.48 -4.57 -15.60
N PHE A 342 22.29 -5.20 -15.73
CA PHE A 342 22.00 -6.61 -15.40
C PHE A 342 21.99 -7.03 -13.91
N LEU A 343 20.90 -6.78 -13.18
CA LEU A 343 20.71 -7.39 -11.87
C LEU A 343 19.23 -7.60 -11.46
N PHE A 344 18.41 -8.11 -12.39
CA PHE A 344 17.10 -8.71 -12.03
C PHE A 344 17.01 -10.21 -12.32
N PHE A 345 18.11 -10.83 -12.75
CA PHE A 345 18.21 -12.29 -12.93
C PHE A 345 18.82 -13.02 -11.71
N VAL A 346 19.32 -12.29 -10.69
CA VAL A 346 20.05 -12.89 -9.55
C VAL A 346 19.16 -13.16 -8.33
N PHE A 347 18.00 -12.52 -8.19
CA PHE A 347 17.14 -12.76 -7.01
C PHE A 347 16.23 -14.00 -7.14
N PHE A 348 16.15 -14.62 -8.33
CA PHE A 348 15.32 -15.82 -8.58
C PHE A 348 16.13 -17.13 -8.68
N MET A 349 17.47 -17.05 -8.59
CA MET A 349 18.40 -18.20 -8.70
C MET A 349 19.18 -18.46 -7.39
N GLN A 350 18.69 -17.96 -6.25
CA GLN A 350 19.23 -18.30 -4.92
C GLN A 350 18.18 -18.95 -3.99
N LEU A 351 17.07 -19.44 -4.55
CA LEU A 351 16.04 -20.17 -3.80
C LEU A 351 15.49 -21.39 -4.54
N PHE A 352 16.28 -21.93 -5.48
CA PHE A 352 16.13 -23.28 -6.03
C PHE A 352 17.50 -23.91 -6.25
#